data_AF-A0A956RJF2-F1
#
_entry.id   AF-A0A956RJF2-F1
#
_cell.length_a   1.000
_cell.length_b   1.000
_cell.length_c   1.000
_cell.angle_alpha   90.00
_cell.angle_beta   90.00
_cell.angle_gamma   90.00
#
_symmetry.space_group_name_H-M   'P 1'
#
loop_
_entity.id
_entity.type
_entity.pdbx_description
1 polymer ?
#
loop_
_entity_poly.entity_id
_entity_poly.type
_entity_poly.pdbx_seq_one_letter_code
_entity_poly.pdbx_strand_id
1 'polypeptide(L)'
;MLGAQLDRVHLLLEPMGPLASSVTAYGLCGALPLALALLLLRKALRYRRLARMADALARRGTALAPGEAVVRGAVAIPPGDPAPVQVDVLQEGHELRDESGRWISWWVEVSRSARAEPFYLELDAGPRLRIEPARDAVVSLAFTRARREGPRARRWIATLEPGQRLHVHGALVRARDPEAGYRGEQGVWVLRPPAGRPMVLSASPLAPPLRRLWARLGVVVACILAAVAGAQLLLYRFHLEQLRGEAAAVPRVYLLVSALALLIAVVVYLCIPLETRWVHEQRAPEDRRARGLGERDKSDEDDDVAHEDGGDDGEDGGEDGGEDGGEDGGEDGAAGVTVGEPPRPGA
;
A
#
# COMPACT_ATOMS: atom_id res chain seq x y z
N MET A 1 -14.81 44.20 18.50
CA MET A 1 -15.32 43.69 17.20
C MET A 1 -15.86 42.26 17.27
N LEU A 2 -15.24 41.33 18.02
CA LEU A 2 -15.76 39.95 18.19
C LEU A 2 -17.15 39.84 18.85
N GLY A 3 -17.50 40.74 19.79
CA GLY A 3 -18.81 40.71 20.46
C GLY A 3 -20.01 40.93 19.53
N ALA A 4 -19.89 41.85 18.56
CA ALA A 4 -20.96 42.14 17.60
C ALA A 4 -21.17 41.03 16.55
N GLN A 5 -20.18 40.15 16.33
CA GLN A 5 -20.35 38.97 15.47
C GLN A 5 -21.06 37.83 16.22
N LEU A 6 -20.84 37.66 17.52
CA LEU A 6 -21.52 36.63 18.32
C LEU A 6 -23.02 36.93 18.48
N ASP A 7 -23.42 38.19 18.63
CA ASP A 7 -24.84 38.58 18.69
C ASP A 7 -25.60 38.30 17.39
N ARG A 8 -24.93 38.42 16.22
CA ARG A 8 -25.55 38.08 14.93
C ARG A 8 -25.73 36.58 14.71
N VAL A 9 -24.82 35.76 15.24
CA VAL A 9 -24.97 34.30 15.19
C VAL A 9 -26.13 33.86 16.09
N HIS A 10 -26.33 34.53 17.23
CA HIS A 10 -27.47 34.26 18.10
C HIS A 10 -28.83 34.63 17.47
N LEU A 11 -28.90 35.70 16.67
CA LEU A 11 -30.13 36.12 15.99
C LEU A 11 -30.53 35.23 14.80
N LEU A 12 -29.58 34.52 14.20
CA LEU A 12 -29.87 33.54 13.13
C LEU A 12 -30.35 32.18 13.68
N LEU A 13 -30.26 31.98 14.99
CA LEU A 13 -30.81 30.82 15.70
C LEU A 13 -32.14 31.21 16.33
N GLU A 14 -33.13 31.56 15.50
CA GLU A 14 -34.52 31.56 15.96
C GLU A 14 -34.85 30.23 16.66
N PRO A 15 -35.76 30.22 17.65
CA PRO A 15 -36.14 29.00 18.35
C PRO A 15 -36.74 28.01 17.36
N MET A 16 -35.90 27.12 16.85
CA MET A 16 -36.31 25.99 16.04
C MET A 16 -37.41 25.26 16.81
N GLY A 17 -38.55 25.04 16.15
CA GLY A 17 -39.66 24.32 16.75
C GLY A 17 -39.22 22.94 17.27
N PRO A 18 -39.99 22.33 18.19
CA PRO A 18 -39.62 21.09 18.87
C PRO A 18 -39.27 19.93 17.91
N LEU A 19 -39.87 19.93 16.71
CA LEU A 19 -39.54 18.98 15.64
C LEU A 19 -38.11 19.16 15.13
N ALA A 20 -37.67 20.39 14.88
CA ALA A 20 -36.33 20.66 14.36
C ALA A 20 -35.25 20.37 15.40
N SER A 21 -35.51 20.61 16.69
CA SER A 21 -34.61 20.18 17.78
C SER A 21 -34.51 18.66 17.86
N SER A 22 -35.63 17.94 17.73
CA SER A 22 -35.64 16.47 17.75
C SER A 22 -34.90 15.87 16.56
N VAL A 23 -35.12 16.40 15.34
CA VAL A 23 -34.41 15.98 14.14
C VAL A 23 -32.91 16.21 14.28
N THR A 24 -32.50 17.32 14.87
CA THR A 24 -31.08 17.62 15.10
C THR A 24 -30.47 16.66 16.11
N ALA A 25 -31.10 16.49 17.29
CA ALA A 25 -30.58 15.65 18.36
C ALA A 25 -30.49 14.17 17.96
N TYR A 26 -31.53 13.62 17.34
CA TYR A 26 -31.55 12.20 16.98
C TYR A 26 -30.92 11.92 15.62
N GLY A 27 -31.17 12.78 14.62
CA GLY A 27 -30.66 12.60 13.26
C GLY A 27 -29.16 12.87 13.17
N LEU A 28 -28.74 14.08 13.54
CA LEU A 28 -27.37 14.53 13.35
C LEU A 28 -26.40 13.99 14.41
N CYS A 29 -26.82 13.89 15.68
CA CYS A 29 -25.96 13.38 16.75
C CYS A 29 -26.08 11.88 17.01
N GLY A 30 -27.13 11.23 16.50
CA GLY A 30 -27.37 9.79 16.68
C GLY A 30 -27.23 9.01 15.39
N ALA A 31 -28.25 9.12 14.53
CA ALA A 31 -28.44 8.25 13.37
C ALA A 31 -27.33 8.38 12.33
N LEU A 32 -26.92 9.60 11.95
CA LEU A 32 -25.92 9.82 10.91
C LEU A 32 -24.52 9.30 11.32
N PRO A 33 -23.97 9.65 12.49
CA PRO A 33 -22.69 9.09 12.95
C PRO A 33 -22.74 7.58 13.11
N LEU A 34 -23.87 7.03 13.59
CA LEU A 34 -24.03 5.59 13.72
C LEU A 34 -24.04 4.89 12.36
N ALA A 35 -24.73 5.44 11.36
CA ALA A 35 -24.71 4.93 9.99
C ALA A 35 -23.28 4.95 9.41
N LEU A 36 -22.54 6.04 9.63
CA LEU A 36 -21.12 6.12 9.25
C LEU A 36 -20.28 5.04 9.95
N ALA A 37 -20.45 4.86 11.26
CA ALA A 37 -19.76 3.82 12.02
C ALA A 37 -20.05 2.41 11.47
N LEU A 38 -21.30 2.12 11.08
CA LEU A 38 -21.67 0.84 10.47
C LEU A 38 -21.01 0.64 9.09
N LEU A 39 -20.94 1.68 8.25
CA LEU A 39 -20.25 1.62 6.96
C LEU A 39 -18.75 1.37 7.12
N LEU A 40 -18.11 2.07 8.06
CA LEU A 40 -16.69 1.88 8.38
C LEU A 40 -16.42 0.52 9.00
N LEU A 41 -17.29 0.02 9.87
CA LEU A 41 -17.19 -1.33 10.43
C LEU A 41 -17.31 -2.39 9.34
N ARG A 42 -18.26 -2.25 8.41
CA ARG A 42 -18.37 -3.14 7.25
C ARG A 42 -17.10 -3.12 6.41
N LYS A 43 -16.48 -1.95 6.19
CA LYS A 43 -15.18 -1.81 5.50
C LYS A 43 -14.05 -2.49 6.29
N ALA A 44 -13.96 -2.28 7.60
CA ALA A 44 -12.96 -2.89 8.48
C ALA A 44 -13.07 -4.42 8.53
N LEU A 45 -14.29 -4.95 8.66
CA LEU A 45 -14.55 -6.40 8.63
C LEU A 45 -14.15 -7.04 7.30
N ARG A 46 -14.31 -6.32 6.18
CA ARG A 46 -13.81 -6.77 4.87
C ARG A 46 -12.29 -6.84 4.86
N TYR A 47 -11.58 -5.80 5.28
CA TYR A 47 -10.11 -5.85 5.37
C TYR A 47 -9.62 -6.95 6.30
N ARG A 48 -10.34 -7.21 7.40
CA ARG A 48 -10.06 -8.36 8.28
C ARG A 48 -10.23 -9.70 7.57
N ARG A 49 -11.30 -9.88 6.78
CA ARG A 49 -11.50 -11.10 5.97
C ARG A 49 -10.39 -11.27 4.94
N LEU A 50 -10.05 -10.22 4.20
CA LEU A 50 -8.98 -10.25 3.20
C LEU A 50 -7.61 -10.55 3.83
N ALA A 51 -7.29 -9.93 4.98
CA ALA A 51 -6.06 -10.23 5.71
C ALA A 51 -5.99 -11.70 6.14
N ARG A 52 -7.10 -12.26 6.63
CA ARG A 52 -7.19 -13.69 6.99
C ARG A 52 -6.99 -14.61 5.78
N MET A 53 -7.52 -14.26 4.62
CA MET A 53 -7.33 -15.02 3.39
C MET A 53 -5.87 -15.00 2.95
N ALA A 54 -5.22 -13.83 3.00
CA ALA A 54 -3.79 -13.70 2.73
C ALA A 54 -2.93 -14.48 3.74
N ASP A 55 -3.29 -14.48 5.03
CA ASP A 55 -2.60 -15.27 6.07
C ASP A 55 -2.82 -16.77 5.92
N ALA A 56 -3.99 -17.21 5.42
CA ALA A 56 -4.30 -18.61 5.17
C ALA A 56 -3.48 -19.15 4.00
N LEU A 57 -3.35 -18.35 2.93
CA LEU A 57 -2.48 -18.65 1.79
C LEU A 57 -1.03 -18.87 2.23
N ALA A 58 -0.49 -17.96 3.03
CA ALA A 58 0.89 -18.04 3.49
C ALA A 58 1.20 -19.30 4.31
N ARG A 59 0.20 -19.90 4.97
CA ARG A 59 0.40 -21.04 5.89
C ARG A 59 0.24 -22.41 5.25
N ARG A 60 -0.61 -22.57 4.25
CA ARG A 60 -1.07 -23.91 3.83
C ARG A 60 -0.91 -24.21 2.34
N GLY A 61 -0.68 -23.20 1.49
CA GLY A 61 -0.99 -23.35 0.07
C GLY A 61 -2.50 -23.56 -0.10
N THR A 62 -3.21 -22.63 -0.74
CA THR A 62 -4.67 -22.73 -0.77
C THR A 62 -5.10 -23.63 -1.93
N ALA A 63 -5.83 -24.71 -1.64
CA ALA A 63 -6.57 -25.44 -2.66
C ALA A 63 -7.49 -24.45 -3.41
N LEU A 64 -7.36 -24.40 -4.72
CA LEU A 64 -8.09 -23.44 -5.54
C LEU A 64 -9.58 -23.82 -5.55
N ALA A 65 -10.42 -22.88 -5.13
CA ALA A 65 -11.88 -23.01 -5.14
C ALA A 65 -12.49 -21.76 -5.81
N PRO A 66 -13.67 -21.89 -6.43
CA PRO A 66 -14.33 -20.73 -7.03
C PRO A 66 -14.68 -19.68 -5.98
N GLY A 67 -14.54 -18.39 -6.33
CA GLY A 67 -14.88 -17.26 -5.46
C GLY A 67 -13.70 -16.36 -5.14
N GLU A 68 -13.90 -15.40 -4.23
CA GLU A 68 -12.88 -14.45 -3.83
C GLU A 68 -11.68 -15.19 -3.21
N ALA A 69 -10.47 -14.88 -3.65
CA ALA A 69 -9.23 -15.55 -3.22
C ALA A 69 -8.05 -14.58 -3.24
N VAL A 70 -7.06 -14.89 -2.41
CA VAL A 70 -5.72 -14.31 -2.51
C VAL A 70 -4.79 -15.44 -2.94
N VAL A 71 -4.01 -15.22 -3.98
CA VAL A 71 -3.03 -16.17 -4.51
C VAL A 71 -1.64 -15.56 -4.49
N ARG A 72 -0.62 -16.42 -4.53
CA ARG A 72 0.79 -16.05 -4.60
C ARG A 72 1.48 -17.00 -5.56
N GLY A 73 2.25 -16.45 -6.47
CA GLY A 73 3.03 -17.22 -7.43
C GLY A 73 4.16 -16.42 -8.04
N ALA A 74 5.03 -17.11 -8.75
CA ALA A 74 6.03 -16.51 -9.63
C ALA A 74 5.39 -16.17 -10.98
N VAL A 75 5.77 -15.04 -11.56
CA VAL A 75 5.22 -14.60 -12.84
C VAL A 75 5.82 -15.42 -13.99
N ALA A 76 4.95 -16.05 -14.78
CA ALA A 76 5.34 -16.88 -15.92
C ALA A 76 5.05 -16.14 -17.22
N ILE A 77 6.06 -15.45 -17.74
CA ILE A 77 6.04 -14.73 -19.02
C ILE A 77 7.07 -15.39 -19.94
N PRO A 78 6.74 -15.66 -21.22
CA PRO A 78 7.73 -16.13 -22.18
C PRO A 78 8.91 -15.15 -22.31
N PRO A 79 10.16 -15.64 -22.44
CA PRO A 79 11.30 -14.75 -22.61
C PRO A 79 11.15 -13.92 -23.90
N GLY A 80 11.33 -12.60 -23.78
CA GLY A 80 11.22 -11.64 -24.89
C GLY A 80 9.87 -10.93 -24.99
N ASP A 81 8.83 -11.41 -24.31
CA ASP A 81 7.54 -10.72 -24.25
C ASP A 81 7.63 -9.46 -23.34
N PRO A 82 6.86 -8.40 -23.64
CA PRO A 82 6.84 -7.21 -22.81
C PRO A 82 6.30 -7.52 -21.40
N ALA A 83 6.75 -6.74 -20.41
CA ALA A 83 6.26 -6.86 -19.04
C ALA A 83 4.72 -6.70 -19.02
N PRO A 84 3.96 -7.68 -18.48
CA PRO A 84 2.50 -7.67 -18.52
C PRO A 84 1.92 -6.60 -17.60
N VAL A 85 2.70 -6.12 -16.63
CA VAL A 85 2.27 -5.07 -15.72
C VAL A 85 3.36 -4.00 -15.63
N GLN A 86 2.96 -2.75 -15.84
CA GLN A 86 3.81 -1.58 -15.69
C GLN A 86 3.05 -0.49 -14.92
N VAL A 87 3.74 0.16 -13.99
CA VAL A 87 3.24 1.33 -13.28
C VAL A 87 4.20 2.47 -13.52
N ASP A 88 3.67 3.58 -14.02
CA ASP A 88 4.39 4.84 -14.14
C ASP A 88 3.86 5.82 -13.10
N VAL A 89 4.76 6.41 -12.34
CA VAL A 89 4.44 7.39 -11.31
C VAL A 89 5.24 8.66 -11.58
N LEU A 90 4.54 9.72 -11.99
CA LEU A 90 5.13 11.04 -12.11
C LEU A 90 5.13 11.72 -10.75
N GLN A 91 6.29 12.24 -10.37
CA GLN A 91 6.46 13.05 -9.18
C GLN A 91 7.01 14.40 -9.52
N GLU A 92 6.52 15.39 -8.80
CA GLU A 92 7.12 16.72 -8.73
C GLU A 92 7.69 16.95 -7.35
N GLY A 93 8.81 17.64 -7.26
CA GLY A 93 9.47 17.86 -5.99
C GLY A 93 10.28 19.14 -5.97
N HIS A 94 10.63 19.50 -4.75
CA HIS A 94 11.52 20.61 -4.47
C HIS A 94 12.70 20.10 -3.67
N GLU A 95 13.85 20.67 -3.96
CA GLU A 95 15.10 20.45 -3.24
C GLU A 95 15.49 21.81 -2.67
N LEU A 96 15.60 21.87 -1.35
CA LEU A 96 16.11 23.03 -0.63
C LEU A 96 17.35 22.61 0.13
N ARG A 97 18.31 23.52 0.22
CA ARG A 97 19.43 23.40 1.14
C ARG A 97 19.03 24.14 2.41
N ASP A 98 19.05 23.47 3.55
CA ASP A 98 18.81 24.13 4.84
C ASP A 98 20.03 24.95 5.28
N GLU A 99 19.88 25.70 6.37
CA GLU A 99 20.91 26.58 6.92
C GLU A 99 22.19 25.82 7.34
N SER A 100 22.06 24.52 7.66
CA SER A 100 23.20 23.64 7.99
C SER A 100 23.91 23.10 6.75
N GLY A 101 23.45 23.47 5.56
CA GLY A 101 23.97 22.98 4.30
C GLY A 101 23.44 21.62 3.88
N ARG A 102 22.50 21.02 4.63
CA ARG A 102 21.89 19.73 4.33
C ARG A 102 20.77 19.87 3.31
N TRP A 103 20.74 18.97 2.35
CA TRP A 103 19.67 18.90 1.35
C TRP A 103 18.40 18.27 1.94
N ILE A 104 17.30 19.01 1.86
CA ILE A 104 15.94 18.57 2.18
C ILE A 104 15.17 18.47 0.86
N SER A 105 14.66 17.28 0.56
CA SER A 105 13.80 17.06 -0.60
C SER A 105 12.44 16.56 -0.17
N TRP A 106 11.40 17.08 -0.83
CA TRP A 106 10.06 16.52 -0.75
C TRP A 106 9.53 16.33 -2.17
N TRP A 107 8.99 15.15 -2.41
CA TRP A 107 8.41 14.75 -3.69
C TRP A 107 6.94 14.42 -3.45
N VAL A 108 6.08 14.92 -4.33
CA VAL A 108 4.64 14.66 -4.34
C VAL A 108 4.33 13.89 -5.60
N GLU A 109 3.53 12.82 -5.47
CA GLU A 109 3.00 12.11 -6.62
C GLU A 109 1.94 12.98 -7.30
N VAL A 110 2.18 13.31 -8.58
CA VAL A 110 1.29 14.16 -9.39
C VAL A 110 0.35 13.30 -10.23
N SER A 111 0.88 12.21 -10.79
CA SER A 111 0.07 11.26 -11.54
C SER A 111 0.60 9.84 -11.38
N ARG A 112 -0.32 8.89 -11.53
CA ARG A 112 -0.05 7.46 -11.56
C ARG A 112 -0.88 6.84 -12.67
N SER A 113 -0.21 6.09 -13.54
CA SER A 113 -0.86 5.23 -14.53
C SER A 113 -0.37 3.80 -14.34
N ALA A 114 -1.30 2.85 -14.35
CA ALA A 114 -0.99 1.43 -14.34
C ALA A 114 -1.55 0.79 -15.60
N ARG A 115 -0.72 0.01 -16.28
CA ARG A 115 -1.10 -0.87 -17.38
C ARG A 115 -0.94 -2.30 -16.89
N ALA A 116 -1.97 -3.11 -17.08
CA ALA A 116 -1.96 -4.52 -16.74
C ALA A 116 -2.65 -5.31 -17.86
N GLU A 117 -1.89 -6.16 -18.53
CA GLU A 117 -2.35 -7.13 -19.52
C GLU A 117 -2.57 -8.49 -18.85
N PRO A 118 -3.29 -9.43 -19.48
CA PRO A 118 -3.37 -10.79 -18.97
C PRO A 118 -2.01 -11.50 -18.95
N PHE A 119 -1.75 -12.29 -17.92
CA PHE A 119 -0.51 -13.07 -17.76
C PHE A 119 -0.75 -14.31 -16.89
N TYR A 120 0.28 -15.12 -16.65
CA TYR A 120 0.19 -16.30 -15.80
C TYR A 120 1.03 -16.20 -14.55
N LEU A 121 0.55 -16.84 -13.49
CA LEU A 121 1.31 -17.13 -12.29
C LEU A 121 1.53 -18.63 -12.17
N GLU A 122 2.77 -19.00 -11.88
CA GLU A 122 3.14 -20.32 -11.37
C GLU A 122 3.03 -20.31 -9.86
N LEU A 123 2.08 -21.07 -9.33
CA LEU A 123 1.87 -21.19 -7.89
C LEU A 123 2.94 -22.12 -7.31
N ASP A 124 3.46 -21.81 -6.12
CA ASP A 124 4.59 -22.52 -5.47
C ASP A 124 4.43 -24.06 -5.40
N ALA A 125 3.19 -24.58 -5.36
CA ALA A 125 2.89 -26.01 -5.25
C ALA A 125 1.66 -26.39 -6.09
N GLY A 126 1.35 -25.64 -7.14
CA GLY A 126 0.04 -25.69 -7.79
C GLY A 126 0.04 -25.49 -9.29
N PRO A 127 -1.15 -25.51 -9.90
CA PRO A 127 -1.29 -25.32 -11.33
C PRO A 127 -0.94 -23.88 -11.73
N ARG A 128 -0.59 -23.71 -13.01
CA ARG A 128 -0.50 -22.40 -13.66
C ARG A 128 -1.88 -21.72 -13.58
N LEU A 129 -1.89 -20.45 -13.17
CA LEU A 129 -3.09 -19.65 -12.96
C LEU A 129 -3.07 -18.45 -13.91
N ARG A 130 -4.10 -18.28 -14.73
CA ARG A 130 -4.23 -17.10 -15.59
C ARG A 130 -4.78 -15.93 -14.79
N ILE A 131 -4.15 -14.76 -14.90
CA ILE A 131 -4.57 -13.52 -14.27
C ILE A 131 -5.14 -12.61 -15.37
N GLU A 132 -6.38 -12.16 -15.19
CA GLU A 132 -7.05 -11.24 -16.11
C GLU A 132 -7.37 -9.93 -15.37
N PRO A 133 -6.40 -9.02 -15.26
CA PRO A 133 -6.63 -7.73 -14.61
C PRO A 133 -7.56 -6.86 -15.46
N ALA A 134 -8.38 -6.04 -14.79
CA ALA A 134 -9.09 -4.95 -15.46
C ALA A 134 -8.23 -3.67 -15.50
N ARG A 135 -8.67 -2.69 -16.30
CA ARG A 135 -7.96 -1.40 -16.46
C ARG A 135 -7.83 -0.61 -15.15
N ASP A 136 -8.70 -0.87 -14.17
CA ASP A 136 -8.72 -0.23 -12.85
C ASP A 136 -7.95 -1.04 -11.78
N ALA A 137 -7.16 -2.04 -12.17
CA ALA A 137 -6.37 -2.82 -11.23
C ALA A 137 -5.44 -1.93 -10.37
N VAL A 138 -5.42 -2.20 -9.07
CA VAL A 138 -4.55 -1.52 -8.11
C VAL A 138 -3.24 -2.26 -8.05
N VAL A 139 -2.16 -1.63 -8.51
CA VAL A 139 -0.84 -2.24 -8.63
C VAL A 139 0.14 -1.62 -7.64
N SER A 140 0.85 -2.47 -6.90
CA SER A 140 1.87 -2.12 -5.91
C SER A 140 3.13 -2.96 -6.15
N LEU A 141 4.02 -2.42 -6.98
CA LEU A 141 5.31 -3.02 -7.32
C LEU A 141 6.44 -2.14 -6.76
N ALA A 142 7.63 -2.73 -6.58
CA ALA A 142 8.84 -1.96 -6.30
C ALA A 142 9.28 -1.23 -7.58
N PHE A 143 9.81 -0.02 -7.45
CA PHE A 143 10.25 0.75 -8.61
C PHE A 143 11.55 0.14 -9.15
N THR A 144 11.57 -0.14 -10.45
CA THR A 144 12.73 -0.72 -11.14
C THR A 144 13.60 0.36 -11.75
N ARG A 145 13.00 1.47 -12.20
CA ARG A 145 13.72 2.56 -12.87
C ARG A 145 13.23 3.93 -12.43
N ALA A 146 14.17 4.86 -12.24
CA ALA A 146 13.91 6.28 -12.19
C ALA A 146 14.30 6.93 -13.52
N ARG A 147 13.48 7.84 -14.02
CA ARG A 147 13.83 8.75 -15.12
C ARG A 147 13.58 10.18 -14.65
N ARG A 148 14.62 11.01 -14.67
CA ARG A 148 14.45 12.45 -14.43
C ARG A 148 13.81 13.07 -15.68
N GLU A 149 12.71 13.79 -15.50
CA GLU A 149 12.02 14.51 -16.60
C GLU A 149 12.33 16.02 -16.55
N GLY A 150 12.88 16.50 -15.43
CA GLY A 150 13.37 17.86 -15.29
C GLY A 150 13.99 18.12 -13.92
N PRO A 151 14.36 19.37 -13.61
CA PRO A 151 14.95 19.71 -12.32
C PRO A 151 14.05 19.35 -11.14
N ARG A 152 12.73 19.53 -11.31
CA ARG A 152 11.70 19.30 -10.30
C ARG A 152 10.76 18.13 -10.61
N ALA A 153 11.05 17.36 -11.65
CA ALA A 153 10.17 16.27 -12.09
C ALA A 153 10.95 14.97 -12.27
N ARG A 154 10.41 13.88 -11.72
CA ARG A 154 10.94 12.53 -11.91
C ARG A 154 9.81 11.54 -12.13
N ARG A 155 9.99 10.62 -13.08
CA ARG A 155 9.11 9.48 -13.32
C ARG A 155 9.74 8.24 -12.73
N TRP A 156 8.99 7.55 -11.87
CA TRP A 156 9.32 6.20 -11.45
C TRP A 156 8.55 5.21 -12.29
N ILE A 157 9.25 4.17 -12.73
CA ILE A 157 8.68 3.07 -13.50
C ILE A 157 8.86 1.81 -12.66
N ALA A 158 7.79 1.06 -12.47
CA ALA A 158 7.82 -0.27 -11.89
C ALA A 158 7.27 -1.27 -12.91
N THR A 159 8.07 -2.27 -13.26
CA THR A 159 7.71 -3.33 -14.19
C THR A 159 7.66 -4.66 -13.47
N LEU A 160 6.72 -5.52 -13.85
CA LEU A 160 6.64 -6.88 -13.34
C LEU A 160 7.51 -7.80 -14.21
N GLU A 161 8.58 -8.31 -13.63
CA GLU A 161 9.56 -9.13 -14.34
C GLU A 161 9.22 -10.64 -14.29
N PRO A 162 9.67 -11.44 -15.28
CA PRO A 162 9.53 -12.90 -15.23
C PRO A 162 10.17 -13.47 -13.95
N GLY A 163 9.52 -14.46 -13.34
CA GLY A 163 9.96 -15.09 -12.09
C GLY A 163 9.69 -14.27 -10.82
N GLN A 164 9.32 -12.99 -10.93
CA GLN A 164 9.02 -12.17 -9.77
C GLN A 164 7.79 -12.71 -9.02
N ARG A 165 7.88 -12.77 -7.69
CA ARG A 165 6.76 -13.23 -6.85
C ARG A 165 5.72 -12.12 -6.69
N LEU A 166 4.46 -12.46 -6.95
CA LEU A 166 3.33 -11.54 -6.86
C LEU A 166 2.23 -12.12 -5.96
N HIS A 167 1.65 -11.27 -5.13
CA HIS A 167 0.40 -11.52 -4.42
C HIS A 167 -0.75 -10.89 -5.19
N VAL A 168 -1.77 -11.69 -5.52
CA VAL A 168 -2.93 -11.20 -6.26
C VAL A 168 -4.21 -11.48 -5.48
N HIS A 169 -5.05 -10.46 -5.34
CA HIS A 169 -6.40 -10.59 -4.81
C HIS A 169 -7.43 -10.41 -5.93
N GLY A 170 -8.31 -11.40 -6.09
CA GLY A 170 -9.35 -11.40 -7.11
C GLY A 170 -10.41 -12.45 -6.83
N ALA A 171 -11.20 -12.79 -7.86
CA ALA A 171 -12.17 -13.89 -7.84
C ALA A 171 -11.72 -15.00 -8.80
N LEU A 172 -11.54 -16.20 -8.25
CA LEU A 172 -11.23 -17.41 -9.00
C LEU A 172 -12.50 -17.92 -9.68
N VAL A 173 -12.38 -18.16 -10.98
CA VAL A 173 -13.40 -18.79 -11.81
C VAL A 173 -12.76 -19.87 -12.67
N ARG A 174 -13.54 -20.88 -13.07
CA ARG A 174 -13.11 -21.81 -14.13
C ARG A 174 -13.49 -21.19 -15.46
N ALA A 175 -12.53 -21.05 -16.36
CA ALA A 175 -12.78 -20.57 -17.72
C ALA A 175 -11.89 -21.33 -18.71
N ARG A 176 -12.23 -21.21 -20.00
CA ARG A 176 -11.41 -21.75 -21.08
C ARG A 176 -10.11 -20.95 -21.16
N ASP A 177 -8.99 -21.65 -21.21
CA ASP A 177 -7.70 -21.02 -21.47
C ASP A 177 -7.59 -20.68 -22.96
N PRO A 178 -7.37 -19.41 -23.35
CA PRO A 178 -7.20 -19.04 -24.74
C PRO A 178 -5.92 -19.62 -25.37
N GLU A 179 -4.93 -20.03 -24.59
CA GLU A 179 -3.70 -20.68 -25.07
C GLU A 179 -3.82 -22.20 -25.16
N ALA A 180 -4.77 -22.80 -24.44
CA ALA A 180 -5.08 -24.21 -24.62
C ALA A 180 -5.80 -24.36 -25.97
N GLY A 181 -5.09 -24.90 -26.97
CA GLY A 181 -5.61 -25.11 -28.32
C GLY A 181 -6.96 -25.85 -28.35
N TYR A 182 -7.55 -26.00 -29.54
CA TYR A 182 -8.96 -26.42 -29.73
C TYR A 182 -9.44 -27.63 -28.89
N ARG A 183 -8.56 -28.58 -28.54
CA ARG A 183 -8.87 -29.80 -27.78
C ARG A 183 -8.70 -29.71 -26.26
N GLY A 184 -8.26 -28.57 -25.72
CA GLY A 184 -8.13 -28.36 -24.27
C GLY A 184 -9.45 -27.99 -23.61
N GLU A 185 -10.34 -28.95 -23.39
CA GLU A 185 -11.62 -28.71 -22.69
C GLU A 185 -11.49 -28.61 -21.16
N GLN A 186 -10.31 -28.85 -20.60
CA GLN A 186 -10.11 -28.70 -19.16
C GLN A 186 -10.08 -27.23 -18.79
N GLY A 187 -11.15 -26.76 -18.14
CA GLY A 187 -11.24 -25.37 -17.66
C GLY A 187 -10.07 -25.04 -16.73
N VAL A 188 -9.30 -24.01 -17.08
CA VAL A 188 -8.19 -23.52 -16.28
C VAL A 188 -8.72 -22.56 -15.22
N TRP A 189 -8.00 -22.44 -14.11
CA TRP A 189 -8.29 -21.41 -13.14
C TRP A 189 -7.90 -20.05 -13.70
N VAL A 190 -8.86 -19.13 -13.68
CA VAL A 190 -8.66 -17.74 -14.09
C VAL A 190 -9.04 -16.85 -12.92
N LEU A 191 -8.14 -15.94 -12.57
CA LEU A 191 -8.38 -14.95 -11.55
C LEU A 191 -8.81 -13.64 -12.22
N ARG A 192 -10.01 -13.17 -11.87
CA ARG A 192 -10.63 -11.96 -12.40
C ARG A 192 -10.85 -10.91 -11.30
N PRO A 193 -11.17 -9.65 -11.65
CA PRO A 193 -11.56 -8.67 -10.65
C PRO A 193 -12.81 -9.14 -9.90
N PRO A 194 -12.87 -8.97 -8.57
CA PRO A 194 -14.09 -9.28 -7.83
C PRO A 194 -15.22 -8.32 -8.26
N ALA A 195 -16.47 -8.79 -8.19
CA ALA A 195 -17.62 -7.97 -8.60
C ALA A 195 -17.65 -6.60 -7.89
N GLY A 196 -17.64 -5.53 -8.69
CA GLY A 196 -17.69 -4.14 -8.22
C GLY A 196 -16.43 -3.66 -7.49
N ARG A 197 -15.28 -4.32 -7.67
CA ARG A 197 -14.02 -3.94 -7.03
C ARG A 197 -12.83 -4.15 -7.99
N PRO A 198 -11.79 -3.31 -7.89
CA PRO A 198 -10.57 -3.54 -8.66
C PRO A 198 -9.83 -4.77 -8.14
N MET A 199 -9.11 -5.44 -9.04
CA MET A 199 -8.12 -6.46 -8.68
C MET A 199 -6.92 -5.79 -8.00
N VAL A 200 -6.30 -6.44 -7.00
CA VAL A 200 -5.08 -5.92 -6.36
C VAL A 200 -3.89 -6.80 -6.71
N LEU A 201 -2.85 -6.20 -7.30
CA LEU A 201 -1.57 -6.82 -7.62
C LEU A 201 -0.49 -6.22 -6.69
N SER A 202 0.20 -7.03 -5.88
CA SER A 202 1.26 -6.52 -5.01
C SER A 202 2.48 -7.44 -4.95
N ALA A 203 3.68 -6.86 -5.11
CA ALA A 203 4.95 -7.56 -4.87
C ALA A 203 5.19 -7.83 -3.38
N SER A 204 4.51 -7.09 -2.49
CA SER A 204 4.58 -7.27 -1.04
C SER A 204 3.45 -8.14 -0.51
N PRO A 205 3.62 -8.81 0.64
CA PRO A 205 2.52 -9.50 1.30
C PRO A 205 1.35 -8.55 1.60
N LEU A 206 0.14 -8.95 1.21
CA LEU A 206 -1.08 -8.13 1.38
C LEU A 206 -1.56 -8.07 2.85
N ALA A 207 -1.24 -9.07 3.67
CA ALA A 207 -1.82 -9.17 5.01
C ALA A 207 -1.41 -8.02 5.97
N PRO A 208 -0.12 -7.62 6.09
CA PRO A 208 0.28 -6.52 6.98
C PRO A 208 -0.42 -5.17 6.73
N PRO A 209 -0.50 -4.63 5.49
CA PRO A 209 -1.22 -3.37 5.26
C PRO A 209 -2.71 -3.48 5.56
N LEU A 210 -3.35 -4.57 5.13
CA LEU A 210 -4.76 -4.84 5.46
C LEU A 210 -4.99 -4.91 6.97
N ARG A 211 -4.02 -5.45 7.72
CA ARG A 211 -4.04 -5.49 9.19
C ARG A 211 -4.07 -4.10 9.82
N ARG A 212 -3.18 -3.22 9.36
CA ARG A 212 -3.12 -1.84 9.83
C ARG A 212 -4.40 -1.08 9.49
N LEU A 213 -4.96 -1.28 8.30
CA LEU A 213 -6.20 -0.63 7.87
C LEU A 213 -7.41 -1.04 8.71
N TRP A 214 -7.61 -2.34 8.98
CA TRP A 214 -8.75 -2.75 9.83
C TRP A 214 -8.58 -2.24 11.26
N ALA A 215 -7.36 -2.24 11.80
CA ALA A 215 -7.10 -1.76 13.16
C ALA A 215 -7.41 -0.26 13.27
N ARG A 216 -6.91 0.55 12.32
CA ARG A 216 -7.19 1.99 12.25
C ARG A 216 -8.69 2.28 12.13
N LEU A 217 -9.37 1.62 11.18
CA LEU A 217 -10.83 1.79 11.04
C LEU A 217 -11.59 1.34 12.29
N GLY A 218 -11.14 0.29 12.96
CA GLY A 218 -11.71 -0.15 14.24
C GLY A 218 -11.61 0.92 15.32
N VAL A 219 -10.46 1.59 15.43
CA VAL A 219 -10.26 2.73 16.34
C VAL A 219 -11.21 3.88 15.98
N VAL A 220 -11.33 4.25 14.69
CA VAL A 220 -12.27 5.29 14.25
C VAL A 220 -13.70 4.96 14.62
N VAL A 221 -14.14 3.74 14.35
CA VAL A 221 -15.49 3.27 14.70
C VAL A 221 -15.69 3.38 16.21
N ALA A 222 -14.72 2.93 17.02
CA ALA A 222 -14.81 3.04 18.48
C ALA A 222 -14.91 4.50 18.95
N CYS A 223 -14.13 5.41 18.37
CA CYS A 223 -14.20 6.85 18.67
C CYS A 223 -15.57 7.44 18.31
N ILE A 224 -16.12 7.13 17.13
CA ILE A 224 -17.45 7.60 16.73
C ILE A 224 -18.52 7.08 17.70
N LEU A 225 -18.50 5.78 18.05
CA LEU A 225 -19.46 5.21 18.98
C LEU A 225 -19.36 5.83 20.38
N ALA A 226 -18.14 6.05 20.88
CA ALA A 226 -17.92 6.72 22.16
C ALA A 226 -18.43 8.17 22.13
N ALA A 227 -18.22 8.89 21.03
CA ALA A 227 -18.69 10.25 20.85
C ALA A 227 -20.23 10.33 20.79
N VAL A 228 -20.88 9.41 20.07
CA VAL A 228 -22.35 9.28 20.06
C VAL A 228 -22.88 8.98 21.46
N ALA A 229 -22.30 8.00 22.16
CA ALA A 229 -22.72 7.64 23.51
C ALA A 229 -22.57 8.83 24.47
N GLY A 230 -21.43 9.54 24.43
CA GLY A 230 -21.18 10.74 25.22
C GLY A 230 -22.19 11.86 24.92
N ALA A 231 -22.49 12.11 23.64
CA ALA A 231 -23.50 13.09 23.25
C ALA A 231 -24.90 12.71 23.78
N GLN A 232 -25.31 11.44 23.68
CA GLN A 232 -26.61 10.99 24.19
C GLN A 232 -26.70 11.08 25.71
N LEU A 233 -25.61 10.79 26.43
CA LEU A 233 -25.55 10.98 27.89
C LEU A 233 -25.67 12.47 28.27
N LEU A 234 -25.03 13.38 27.54
CA LEU A 234 -25.14 14.81 27.78
C LEU A 234 -26.53 15.37 27.44
N LEU A 235 -27.21 14.75 26.47
CA LEU A 235 -28.60 15.04 26.11
C LEU A 235 -29.62 14.29 26.99
N TYR A 236 -29.20 13.49 27.97
CA TYR A 236 -30.11 12.70 28.80
C TYR A 236 -31.18 13.56 29.50
N ARG A 237 -30.80 14.74 30.00
CA ARG A 237 -31.75 15.67 30.61
C ARG A 237 -32.76 16.20 29.60
N PHE A 238 -32.30 16.54 28.39
CA PHE A 238 -33.18 16.94 27.29
C PHE A 238 -34.19 15.84 26.97
N HIS A 239 -33.76 14.58 26.92
CA HIS A 239 -34.64 13.42 26.71
C HIS A 239 -35.70 13.29 27.81
N LEU A 240 -35.33 13.51 29.08
CA LEU A 240 -36.27 13.49 30.20
C LEU A 240 -37.30 14.63 30.14
N GLU A 241 -36.86 15.85 29.82
CA GLU A 241 -37.75 17.02 29.66
C GLU A 241 -38.72 16.80 28.48
N GLN A 242 -38.23 16.27 27.36
CA GLN A 242 -39.05 15.92 26.21
C GLN A 242 -40.07 14.81 26.53
N LEU A 243 -39.68 13.77 27.27
CA LEU A 243 -40.59 12.71 27.72
C LEU A 243 -41.69 13.23 28.66
N ARG A 244 -41.44 14.32 29.39
CA ARG A 244 -42.41 14.99 30.27
C ARG A 244 -43.31 15.98 29.53
N GLY A 245 -43.04 16.26 28.25
CA GLY A 245 -43.73 17.28 27.47
C GLY A 245 -43.34 18.72 27.85
N GLU A 246 -42.22 18.90 28.56
CA GLU A 246 -41.71 20.22 28.92
C GLU A 246 -40.92 20.83 27.75
N ALA A 247 -41.05 22.15 27.56
CA ALA A 247 -40.29 22.87 26.55
C ALA A 247 -38.80 22.97 26.98
N ALA A 248 -37.98 22.05 26.48
CA ALA A 248 -36.56 21.99 26.82
C ALA A 248 -35.79 23.21 26.27
N ALA A 249 -34.91 23.80 27.10
CA ALA A 249 -34.09 24.94 26.70
C ALA A 249 -33.01 24.52 25.68
N VAL A 250 -33.16 25.04 24.45
CA VAL A 250 -32.41 24.68 23.24
C VAL A 250 -30.91 25.09 23.18
N PRO A 251 -30.39 26.17 23.82
CA PRO A 251 -29.07 26.71 23.46
C PRO A 251 -27.88 25.79 23.79
N ARG A 252 -28.03 24.86 24.74
CA ARG A 252 -26.96 23.89 25.09
C ARG A 252 -26.81 22.78 24.05
N VAL A 253 -27.87 22.46 23.30
CA VAL A 253 -27.87 21.39 22.29
C VAL A 253 -26.98 21.77 21.11
N TYR A 254 -27.03 23.04 20.66
CA TYR A 254 -26.25 23.49 19.51
C TYR A 254 -24.73 23.48 19.73
N LEU A 255 -24.27 23.91 20.91
CA LEU A 255 -22.84 23.87 21.25
C LEU A 255 -22.32 22.43 21.28
N LEU A 256 -23.13 21.51 21.81
CA LEU A 256 -22.82 20.07 21.82
C LEU A 256 -22.80 19.45 20.42
N VAL A 257 -23.79 19.77 19.59
CA VAL A 257 -23.85 19.32 18.19
C VAL A 257 -22.62 19.82 17.41
N SER A 258 -22.26 21.09 17.58
CA SER A 258 -21.13 21.72 16.88
C SER A 258 -19.79 21.12 17.33
N ALA A 259 -19.62 20.91 18.64
CA ALA A 259 -18.43 20.27 19.19
C ALA A 259 -18.30 18.80 18.75
N LEU A 260 -19.40 18.05 18.71
CA LEU A 260 -19.42 16.66 18.26
C LEU A 260 -19.11 16.55 16.76
N ALA A 261 -19.71 17.40 15.93
CA ALA A 261 -19.44 17.44 14.50
C ALA A 261 -17.97 17.77 14.21
N LEU A 262 -17.40 18.75 14.92
CA LEU A 262 -15.98 19.09 14.82
C LEU A 262 -15.09 17.93 15.26
N LEU A 263 -15.42 17.27 16.37
CA LEU A 263 -14.67 16.11 16.86
C LEU A 263 -14.69 14.97 15.84
N ILE A 264 -15.85 14.64 15.29
CA ILE A 264 -15.98 13.61 14.25
C ILE A 264 -15.18 14.02 13.02
N ALA A 265 -15.28 15.27 12.56
CA ALA A 265 -14.53 15.77 11.41
C ALA A 265 -13.02 15.68 11.63
N VAL A 266 -12.52 16.04 12.81
CA VAL A 266 -11.10 15.94 13.18
C VAL A 266 -10.65 14.49 13.26
N VAL A 267 -11.43 13.61 13.89
CA VAL A 267 -11.12 12.17 13.96
C VAL A 267 -11.08 11.58 12.56
N VAL A 268 -12.08 11.89 11.72
CA VAL A 268 -12.14 11.44 10.33
C VAL A 268 -10.96 12.00 9.55
N TYR A 269 -10.60 13.28 9.69
CA TYR A 269 -9.47 13.89 9.00
C TYR A 269 -8.13 13.25 9.41
N LEU A 270 -7.91 13.05 10.71
CA LEU A 270 -6.68 12.45 11.23
C LEU A 270 -6.59 10.95 10.94
N CYS A 271 -7.74 10.27 10.88
CA CYS A 271 -7.81 8.82 10.68
C CYS A 271 -8.19 8.39 9.26
N ILE A 272 -8.38 9.33 8.34
CA ILE A 272 -8.11 9.15 6.91
C ILE A 272 -6.65 9.56 6.68
N PRO A 273 -5.62 8.83 7.16
CA PRO A 273 -4.33 9.01 6.56
C PRO A 273 -4.43 8.37 5.18
N LEU A 274 -4.59 9.23 4.18
CA LEU A 274 -3.70 9.24 3.04
C LEU A 274 -3.47 7.81 2.51
N GLU A 275 -4.44 7.24 1.78
CA GLU A 275 -4.13 6.16 0.81
C GLU A 275 -2.93 6.57 -0.07
N THR A 276 -2.70 7.89 -0.21
CA THR A 276 -1.51 8.52 -0.80
C THR A 276 -0.21 8.43 0.03
N ARG A 277 -0.21 8.41 1.38
CA ARG A 277 1.04 8.31 2.17
C ARG A 277 1.59 6.90 2.25
N TRP A 278 0.77 5.88 2.09
CA TRP A 278 1.25 4.50 2.14
C TRP A 278 2.29 4.22 1.04
N VAL A 279 2.15 4.91 -0.10
CA VAL A 279 3.15 4.90 -1.18
C VAL A 279 4.49 5.54 -0.75
N HIS A 280 4.47 6.55 0.11
CA HIS A 280 5.69 7.24 0.52
C HIS A 280 6.53 6.44 1.53
N GLU A 281 5.92 5.61 2.37
CA GLU A 281 6.63 4.91 3.45
C GLU A 281 7.42 3.69 2.93
N GLN A 282 7.03 3.08 1.80
CA GLN A 282 7.84 2.05 1.14
C GLN A 282 9.12 2.62 0.46
N ARG A 283 9.23 3.94 0.27
CA ARG A 283 10.39 4.58 -0.41
C ARG A 283 11.60 4.85 0.48
N ALA A 284 11.44 4.91 1.80
CA ALA A 284 12.50 5.32 2.70
C ALA A 284 13.79 4.44 2.71
N PRO A 285 13.73 3.10 2.51
CA PRO A 285 14.95 2.29 2.46
C PRO A 285 15.62 2.28 1.07
N GLU A 286 14.86 2.47 -0.01
CA GLU A 286 15.41 2.50 -1.38
C GLU A 286 16.20 3.78 -1.66
N ASP A 287 15.72 4.94 -1.19
CA ASP A 287 16.47 6.20 -1.31
C ASP A 287 17.81 6.16 -0.53
N ARG A 288 17.91 5.36 0.55
CA ARG A 288 19.18 5.15 1.26
C ARG A 288 20.15 4.26 0.48
N ARG A 289 19.65 3.22 -0.21
CA ARG A 289 20.48 2.38 -1.08
C ARG A 289 20.94 3.12 -2.33
N ALA A 290 20.07 3.94 -2.93
CA ALA A 290 20.43 4.78 -4.07
C ALA A 290 21.48 5.84 -3.71
N ARG A 291 21.42 6.43 -2.50
CA ARG A 291 22.47 7.32 -2.00
C ARG A 291 23.78 6.58 -1.70
N GLY A 292 23.71 5.39 -1.07
CA GLY A 292 24.90 4.59 -0.78
C GLY A 292 25.65 4.06 -2.02
N LEU A 293 24.97 3.93 -3.16
CA LEU A 293 25.59 3.52 -4.43
C LEU A 293 26.17 4.70 -5.23
N GLY A 294 25.75 5.95 -4.96
CA GLY A 294 26.27 7.13 -5.65
C GLY A 294 27.42 7.85 -4.94
N GLU A 295 27.70 7.48 -3.69
CA GLU A 295 28.68 8.19 -2.84
C GLU A 295 30.03 7.46 -2.77
N ARG A 296 30.21 6.36 -3.50
CA ARG A 296 31.42 5.53 -3.49
C ARG A 296 32.32 5.67 -4.72
N ASP A 297 32.01 6.60 -5.62
CA ASP A 297 32.67 6.69 -6.94
C ASP A 297 33.16 8.11 -7.26
N LYS A 298 33.46 8.91 -6.23
CA LYS A 298 33.98 10.28 -6.39
C LYS A 298 35.14 10.65 -5.47
N SER A 299 35.60 9.73 -4.63
CA SER A 299 36.76 9.97 -3.76
C SER A 299 38.09 9.56 -4.38
N ASP A 300 38.08 8.86 -5.51
CA ASP A 300 39.28 8.20 -6.04
C ASP A 300 39.80 8.85 -7.33
N GLU A 301 39.27 10.00 -7.74
CA GLU A 301 39.61 10.67 -9.01
C GLU A 301 40.26 12.06 -8.85
N ASP A 302 40.49 12.53 -7.61
CA ASP A 302 41.06 13.87 -7.34
C ASP A 302 42.50 13.85 -6.74
N ASP A 303 43.16 12.69 -6.61
CA ASP A 303 44.51 12.59 -6.01
C ASP A 303 45.69 12.55 -7.01
N ASP A 304 45.47 12.64 -8.33
CA ASP A 304 46.53 12.59 -9.35
C ASP A 304 46.75 13.93 -10.09
N VAL A 305 46.73 15.07 -9.39
CA VAL A 305 47.40 16.29 -9.87
C VAL A 305 48.76 16.39 -9.19
N ALA A 306 49.68 15.55 -9.68
CA ALA A 306 51.08 15.65 -9.38
C ALA A 306 51.60 17.05 -9.76
N HIS A 307 52.20 17.71 -8.78
CA HIS A 307 53.13 18.81 -9.02
C HIS A 307 54.24 18.31 -9.96
N GLU A 308 54.23 18.78 -11.21
CA GLU A 308 55.43 18.85 -12.02
C GLU A 308 56.37 19.88 -11.39
N ASP A 309 57.30 19.40 -10.55
CA ASP A 309 58.53 20.11 -10.25
C ASP A 309 59.70 19.23 -10.70
N GLY A 310 60.61 19.86 -11.43
CA GLY A 310 61.61 19.20 -12.26
C GLY A 310 62.73 18.50 -11.48
N GLY A 311 63.30 17.49 -12.12
CA GLY A 311 64.56 16.85 -11.75
C GLY A 311 64.73 15.58 -12.60
N ASP A 312 65.57 15.61 -13.63
CA ASP A 312 67.02 15.34 -13.54
C ASP A 312 67.31 13.82 -13.63
N ASP A 313 67.74 13.44 -14.83
CA ASP A 313 68.82 12.50 -15.18
C ASP A 313 68.92 11.13 -14.47
N GLY A 314 68.88 10.05 -15.26
CA GLY A 314 69.32 8.73 -14.80
C GLY A 314 69.08 7.59 -15.79
N GLU A 315 70.14 7.22 -16.50
CA GLU A 315 70.30 6.03 -17.35
C GLU A 315 70.22 4.69 -16.59
N ASP A 316 70.33 3.61 -17.38
CA ASP A 316 70.53 2.20 -17.05
C ASP A 316 69.25 1.42 -16.63
N GLY A 317 68.83 0.37 -17.32
CA GLY A 317 69.61 -0.73 -17.89
C GLY A 317 69.39 -1.96 -17.01
N GLY A 318 68.76 -3.02 -17.54
CA GLY A 318 68.57 -4.24 -16.74
C GLY A 318 67.63 -5.28 -17.37
N GLU A 319 68.24 -6.34 -17.85
CA GLU A 319 67.69 -7.56 -18.45
C GLU A 319 66.96 -8.48 -17.43
N ASP A 320 66.40 -9.56 -18.00
CA ASP A 320 66.05 -10.85 -17.38
C ASP A 320 64.84 -10.86 -16.43
N GLY A 321 63.87 -11.76 -16.59
CA GLY A 321 64.01 -13.20 -16.84
C GLY A 321 63.47 -13.90 -15.59
N GLY A 322 62.40 -14.68 -15.72
CA GLY A 322 61.77 -15.29 -14.55
C GLY A 322 60.57 -16.16 -14.90
N GLU A 323 60.87 -17.42 -15.16
CA GLU A 323 59.98 -18.56 -15.31
C GLU A 323 59.17 -18.90 -14.03
N ASP A 324 58.20 -19.78 -14.24
CA ASP A 324 57.77 -20.86 -13.35
C ASP A 324 56.86 -20.63 -12.13
N GLY A 325 55.76 -21.39 -12.13
CA GLY A 325 55.52 -22.39 -11.08
C GLY A 325 54.24 -22.23 -10.25
N GLY A 326 53.47 -23.34 -10.16
CA GLY A 326 52.44 -23.59 -9.13
C GLY A 326 51.03 -23.70 -9.71
N GLU A 327 50.51 -24.85 -10.14
CA GLU A 327 50.18 -26.10 -9.41
C GLU A 327 49.20 -25.97 -8.22
N ASP A 328 48.30 -26.97 -8.18
CA ASP A 328 47.36 -27.38 -7.13
C ASP A 328 46.18 -26.45 -6.79
N GLY A 329 44.96 -26.92 -6.60
CA GLY A 329 44.45 -28.27 -6.36
C GLY A 329 43.18 -28.09 -5.51
N GLY A 330 42.07 -28.69 -5.91
CA GLY A 330 40.79 -28.45 -5.21
C GLY A 330 39.61 -29.24 -5.76
N GLU A 331 39.77 -30.55 -5.93
CA GLU A 331 38.67 -31.50 -5.82
C GLU A 331 38.34 -31.68 -4.34
N ASP A 332 37.06 -31.55 -3.96
CA ASP A 332 36.34 -32.46 -3.05
C ASP A 332 35.03 -31.82 -2.58
N GLY A 333 33.93 -32.58 -2.66
CA GLY A 333 32.70 -32.21 -1.95
C GLY A 333 31.36 -32.73 -2.50
N ALA A 334 31.32 -33.94 -3.06
CA ALA A 334 30.05 -34.64 -3.29
C ALA A 334 29.46 -35.12 -1.94
N ALA A 335 28.40 -34.46 -1.47
CA ALA A 335 27.54 -34.98 -0.40
C ALA A 335 26.15 -35.27 -0.95
N GLY A 336 25.94 -36.54 -1.32
CA GLY A 336 24.62 -37.08 -1.63
C GLY A 336 23.75 -37.11 -0.37
N VAL A 337 22.62 -36.42 -0.42
CA VAL A 337 21.55 -36.54 0.58
C VAL A 337 20.43 -37.37 -0.01
N THR A 338 20.36 -38.64 0.37
CA THR A 338 19.23 -39.52 0.16
C THR A 338 18.20 -39.27 1.26
N VAL A 339 17.08 -38.64 0.92
CA VAL A 339 15.92 -38.53 1.83
C VAL A 339 14.97 -39.69 1.54
N GLY A 340 14.76 -40.50 2.57
CA GLY A 340 13.99 -41.73 2.55
C GLY A 340 12.48 -41.57 2.30
N GLU A 341 11.94 -42.62 1.72
CA GLU A 341 10.55 -42.87 1.39
C GLU A 341 9.70 -43.09 2.67
N PRO A 342 8.52 -42.44 2.82
CA PRO A 342 7.65 -42.67 3.97
C PRO A 342 6.82 -43.97 3.82
N PRO A 343 6.52 -44.67 4.93
CA PRO A 343 5.85 -45.97 4.91
C PRO A 343 4.38 -45.89 4.47
N ARG A 344 3.97 -46.88 3.67
CA ARG A 344 2.58 -47.12 3.28
C ARG A 344 1.77 -47.63 4.48
N PRO A 345 0.57 -47.09 4.77
CA PRO A 345 -0.35 -47.73 5.69
C PRO A 345 -1.01 -48.93 5.02
N GLY A 346 -0.90 -50.08 5.67
CA GLY A 346 -1.52 -51.34 5.29
C GLY A 346 -3.00 -51.43 5.69
N ALA A 347 -3.63 -52.39 5.00
CA ALA A 347 -4.99 -52.95 5.07
C ALA A 347 -5.76 -52.88 6.40
#